data_AF-A0A7C5DGV9-F1
#
_entry.id   AF-A0A7C5DGV9-F1
#
_cell.length_a   1.000
_cell.length_b   1.000
_cell.length_c   1.000
_cell.angle_alpha   90.00
_cell.angle_beta   90.00
_cell.angle_gamma   90.00
#
_symmetry.space_group_name_H-M   'P 1'
#
loop_
_entity.id
_entity.type
_entity.pdbx_description
1 polymer ?
#
loop_
_entity_poly.entity_id
_entity_poly.type
_entity_poly.pdbx_seq_one_letter_code
_entity_poly.pdbx_strand_id
1 'polypeptide(L)' 'MRHPAYPEYKESGVQWLGNVPEHWEVKRLKTSATYKVSNVDKVPKEDELSVRLCNYTDVYYHDNITPDMNLM' A
#
# COMPACT_ATOMS: atom_id res chain seq x y z
N MET A 1 15.90 -16.18 8.55
CA MET A 1 15.50 -17.38 7.77
C MET A 1 15.47 -16.99 6.30
N ARG A 2 15.95 -17.84 5.39
CA ARG A 2 15.96 -17.57 3.95
C ARG A 2 14.93 -18.51 3.31
N HIS A 3 13.96 -17.97 2.58
CA HIS A 3 12.98 -18.78 1.86
C HIS A 3 13.66 -19.47 0.65
N PRO A 4 13.26 -20.70 0.30
CA PRO A 4 13.76 -21.36 -0.89
C PRO A 4 13.37 -20.59 -2.15
N ALA A 5 14.25 -20.62 -3.16
CA ALA A 5 13.93 -20.07 -4.47
C ALA A 5 12.82 -20.87 -5.15
N TYR A 6 12.03 -20.21 -5.99
CA TYR A 6 11.05 -20.89 -6.83
C TYR A 6 11.75 -21.72 -7.93
N PRO A 7 11.14 -22.83 -8.39
CA PRO A 7 11.73 -23.69 -9.43
C PRO A 7 11.90 -23.01 -10.79
N GLU A 8 10.95 -22.14 -11.16
CA GLU A 8 10.86 -21.53 -12.48
C GLU A 8 10.37 -20.08 -12.40
N TYR A 9 10.77 -19.28 -13.38
CA TYR A 9 10.45 -17.85 -13.48
C TYR A 9 10.16 -17.45 -14.94
N LYS A 10 9.30 -16.44 -15.09
CA LYS A 10 9.00 -15.75 -16.34
C LYS A 10 9.25 -14.26 -16.26
N GLU A 11 9.41 -13.62 -17.41
CA GLU A 11 9.43 -12.15 -17.51
C GLU A 11 8.08 -11.58 -17.08
N SER A 12 8.10 -10.59 -16.18
CA SER A 12 6.86 -9.95 -15.69
C SER A 12 6.20 -8.99 -16.69
N GLY A 13 6.93 -8.55 -17.72
CA GLY A 13 6.52 -7.45 -18.58
C GLY A 13 6.58 -6.05 -17.92
N VAL A 14 7.07 -5.96 -16.68
CA VAL A 14 7.24 -4.70 -15.93
C VAL A 14 8.72 -4.43 -15.72
N GLN A 15 9.24 -3.37 -16.35
CA GLN A 15 10.69 -3.10 -16.44
C GLN A 15 11.42 -3.12 -15.09
N TRP A 16 10.82 -2.53 -14.05
CA TRP A 16 11.46 -2.44 -12.73
C TRP A 16 11.34 -3.72 -11.90
N LEU A 17 10.44 -4.64 -12.26
CA LEU A 17 10.14 -5.84 -11.48
C LEU A 17 10.98 -7.06 -11.90
N GLY A 18 11.39 -7.12 -13.17
CA GLY A 18 12.20 -8.22 -13.69
C GLY A 18 11.42 -9.54 -13.80
N ASN A 19 12.03 -10.65 -13.38
CA ASN A 19 11.45 -11.99 -13.47
C ASN A 19 10.64 -12.34 -12.22
N VAL A 20 9.49 -12.98 -12.43
CA VAL A 20 8.54 -13.41 -11.38
C VAL A 20 8.32 -14.93 -11.46
N PRO A 21 7.85 -15.58 -10.39
CA PRO A 21 7.63 -17.02 -10.40
C PRO A 21 6.66 -17.45 -11.50
N GLU A 22 6.96 -18.55 -12.18
CA GLU A 22 6.21 -19.01 -13.36
C GLU A 22 4.70 -19.15 -13.11
N HIS A 23 4.35 -19.68 -11.93
CA HIS A 23 2.97 -19.95 -11.52
C HIS A 23 2.15 -18.70 -11.13
N TRP A 24 2.77 -17.51 -11.09
CA TRP A 24 2.02 -16.28 -10.80
C TRP A 24 1.14 -15.87 -11.96
N GLU A 25 -0.04 -15.33 -11.67
CA GLU A 25 -1.01 -14.93 -12.68
C GLU A 25 -1.52 -13.50 -12.44
N VAL A 26 -1.86 -12.80 -13.51
CA VAL A 26 -2.43 -11.45 -13.43
C VAL A 26 -3.91 -11.56 -13.07
N LYS A 27 -4.27 -11.02 -11.91
CA LYS A 27 -5.65 -10.99 -11.41
C LYS A 27 -6.09 -9.57 -11.09
N ARG A 28 -7.40 -9.33 -11.16
CA ARG A 28 -7.99 -8.07 -10.68
C ARG A 28 -7.83 -7.99 -9.17
N LEU A 29 -7.33 -6.87 -8.64
CA LEU A 29 -7.10 -6.71 -7.20
C LEU A 29 -8.34 -7.02 -6.35
N LYS A 30 -9.53 -6.60 -6.83
CA LYS A 30 -10.82 -6.85 -6.15
C LYS A 30 -11.14 -8.33 -5.89
N THR A 31 -10.50 -9.26 -6.60
CA THR A 31 -10.71 -10.70 -6.41
C THR A 31 -9.65 -11.33 -5.52
N SER A 32 -8.58 -10.60 -5.18
CA SER A 32 -7.42 -11.12 -4.46
C SER A 32 -7.27 -10.51 -3.07
N ALA A 33 -8.00 -9.43 -2.77
CA ALA A 33 -7.98 -8.76 -1.48
C ALA A 33 -9.39 -8.34 -1.04
N THR A 34 -9.67 -8.47 0.25
CA THR A 34 -10.79 -7.78 0.90
C THR A 34 -10.36 -6.37 1.23
N TYR A 35 -11.09 -5.38 0.76
CA TYR A 35 -10.86 -3.98 1.11
C TYR A 35 -12.07 -3.44 1.88
N LYS A 36 -11.79 -2.68 2.94
CA LYS A 36 -12.79 -1.85 3.60
C LYS A 36 -12.55 -0.42 3.12
N VAL A 37 -13.48 0.11 2.34
CA VAL A 37 -13.52 1.56 2.10
C VAL A 37 -13.96 2.17 3.41
N SER A 38 -13.00 2.67 4.19
CA SER A 38 -13.34 3.64 5.21
C SER A 38 -13.65 4.91 4.46
N ASN A 39 -14.92 5.32 4.46
CA ASN A 39 -15.18 6.74 4.46
C ASN A 39 -14.52 7.22 5.74
N VAL A 40 -13.29 7.71 5.66
CA VAL A 40 -12.74 8.52 6.72
C VAL A 40 -13.58 9.78 6.67
N ASP A 41 -14.75 9.74 7.32
CA ASP A 41 -15.38 10.98 7.72
C ASP A 41 -14.34 11.64 8.61
N LYS A 42 -13.72 12.69 8.08
CA LYS A 42 -12.72 13.50 8.80
C LYS A 42 -13.37 14.32 9.93
N VAL A 43 -14.56 13.91 10.35
CA VAL A 43 -15.30 14.53 11.44
C VAL A 43 -14.93 13.72 12.68
N PRO A 44 -13.95 14.20 13.48
CA PRO A 44 -13.62 13.54 14.72
C PRO A 44 -14.87 13.51 15.61
N LYS A 45 -15.16 12.34 16.20
CA LYS A 45 -16.14 12.25 17.30
C LYS A 45 -15.42 12.42 18.63
N GLU A 46 -16.10 13.00 19.61
CA GLU A 46 -15.51 13.30 20.93
C GLU A 46 -15.03 12.04 21.68
N ASP A 47 -15.59 10.87 21.36
CA ASP A 47 -15.27 9.58 21.98
C ASP A 47 -14.21 8.77 21.21
N GLU A 48 -13.65 9.30 20.12
CA GLU A 48 -12.66 8.62 19.31
C GLU A 48 -11.22 8.92 19.74
N LEU A 49 -10.35 7.92 19.63
CA LEU A 49 -8.92 8.10 19.83
C LEU A 49 -8.36 9.01 18.74
N SER A 50 -7.78 10.14 19.16
CA SER A 50 -7.06 11.03 18.24
C SER A 50 -5.84 10.27 17.68
N VAL A 51 -5.86 10.04 16.38
CA VAL A 51 -4.75 9.43 15.64
C VAL A 51 -4.12 10.49 14.76
N ARG A 52 -2.80 10.44 14.63
CA ARG A 52 -2.07 11.27 13.66
C ARG A 52 -2.27 10.68 12.27
N LEU A 53 -2.96 11.40 11.38
CA LEU A 53 -3.26 10.90 10.03
C LEU A 53 -2.45 11.67 8.96
N CYS A 54 -1.79 10.92 8.08
CA CYS A 54 -1.15 11.47 6.88
C CYS A 54 -2.17 11.43 5.74
N ASN A 55 -2.60 12.60 5.27
CA ASN A 55 -3.53 12.72 4.16
C ASN A 55 -2.82 12.51 2.82
N TYR A 56 -3.60 12.17 1.79
CA TYR A 56 -3.08 12.06 0.42
C TYR A 56 -2.39 13.37 -0.05
N THR A 57 -2.92 14.53 0.34
CA THR A 57 -2.32 15.83 0.03
C THR A 57 -0.95 16.00 0.66
N ASP A 58 -0.73 15.45 1.85
CA ASP A 58 0.56 15.55 2.54
C ASP A 58 1.62 14.78 1.74
N VAL A 59 1.27 13.60 1.20
CA VAL A 59 2.14 12.83 0.32
C VAL A 59 2.33 13.51 -1.04
N TYR A 60 1.30 14.16 -1.57
CA TYR A 60 1.37 14.79 -2.89
C TYR A 60 2.24 16.05 -2.92
N TYR A 61 2.24 16.84 -1.83
CA TYR A 61 2.94 18.12 -1.76
C TYR A 61 4.32 18.05 -1.12
N HIS A 62 4.73 16.90 -0.58
CA HIS A 62 6.02 16.74 0.08
C HIS A 62 6.79 15.56 -0.48
N ASP A 63 8.06 15.79 -0.82
CA ASP A 63 8.98 14.74 -1.24
C ASP A 63 9.29 13.76 -0.10
N ASN A 64 9.14 14.19 1.16
CA ASN A 64 9.40 13.39 2.36
C ASN A 64 8.36 13.67 3.44
N ILE A 65 7.98 12.63 4.19
CA ILE A 65 7.09 12.73 5.36
C ILE A 65 7.92 12.55 6.63
N THR A 66 7.90 13.52 7.52
CA THR A 66 8.68 13.51 8.77
C THR A 66 7.80 13.56 10.02
N PRO A 67 8.26 13.04 11.18
CA PRO A 67 7.46 12.99 12.40
C PRO A 67 7.14 14.36 13.03
N ASP A 68 7.86 15.41 12.65
CA ASP A 68 7.66 16.79 13.10
C ASP A 68 6.61 17.55 12.29
N MET A 69 6.12 16.97 11.19
CA MET A 69 5.04 17.56 10.40
C MET A 69 3.72 17.57 11.18
N ASN A 70 2.95 18.65 10.98
CA ASN A 70 1.60 18.77 11.52
C ASN A 70 0.62 17.97 10.64
N LEU A 71 0.56 16.67 10.91
CA LEU A 71 -0.35 15.73 10.26
C LEU A 71 -1.67 15.67 11.02
N MET A 72 -2.78 15.86 10.29
CA MET A 72 -4.15 15.80 10.82
C MET A 72 -4.70 14.40 10.67
#